data_AF-A0ABD4V6U5-F1
#
_entry.id   AF-A0ABD4V6U5-F1
#
_cell.length_a   1.000
_cell.length_b   1.000
_cell.length_c   1.000
_cell.angle_alpha   90.00
_cell.angle_beta   90.00
_cell.angle_gamma   90.00
#
_symmetry.space_group_name_H-M   'P 1'
#
loop_
_entity.id
_entity.type
_entity.pdbx_description
1 polymer ?
#
loop_
_entity_poly.entity_id
_entity_poly.type
_entity_poly.pdbx_seq_one_letter_code
_entity_poly.pdbx_strand_id
1 'polypeptide(L)'
;MAVPAPRRPSRKDARRGRLVLSFFLAIPLLGLITTLSAALFDLVPANAVRKGQGAHGIYRVTDKSCGTHGCVIAGDFTITGESTPLWSGVSIKDDGSGLSVDQNIAAIEVDGSVYRTGDAAWNHDLWVLTLTSPALALWGWLVVWRPAVRRRGALWKHLWAPLPLN
;
A
#
# COMPACT_ATOMS: atom_id res chain seq x y z
N MET A 1 58.29 8.79 -5.29
CA MET A 1 57.23 7.96 -4.69
C MET A 1 56.23 7.62 -5.77
N ALA A 2 56.14 6.35 -6.18
CA ALA A 2 55.23 5.93 -7.25
C ALA A 2 53.81 5.76 -6.70
N VAL A 3 52.84 6.43 -7.31
CA VAL A 3 51.42 6.32 -6.96
C VAL A 3 50.89 4.96 -7.44
N PRO A 4 50.34 4.11 -6.57
CA PRO A 4 49.83 2.80 -6.98
C PRO A 4 48.63 2.97 -7.93
N ALA A 5 48.69 2.27 -9.07
CA ALA A 5 47.66 2.33 -10.10
C ALA A 5 46.30 1.81 -9.59
N PRO A 6 45.18 2.41 -10.02
CA PRO A 6 43.85 2.00 -9.57
C PRO A 6 43.53 0.57 -9.99
N ARG A 7 43.15 -0.27 -9.03
CA ARG A 7 42.71 -1.66 -9.26
C ARG A 7 41.49 -1.65 -10.20
N ARG A 8 41.60 -2.30 -11.36
CA ARG A 8 40.44 -2.58 -12.23
C ARG A 8 39.48 -3.53 -11.49
N PRO A 9 38.17 -3.23 -11.44
CA PRO A 9 37.20 -4.07 -10.77
C PRO A 9 37.14 -5.45 -11.44
N SER A 10 37.16 -6.52 -10.64
CA SER A 10 37.12 -7.89 -11.15
C SER A 10 35.76 -8.20 -11.76
N ARG A 11 35.70 -9.07 -12.77
CA ARG A 11 34.46 -9.56 -13.40
C ARG A 11 33.50 -10.17 -12.37
N LYS A 12 34.04 -10.70 -11.25
CA LYS A 12 33.27 -11.23 -10.10
C LYS A 12 32.61 -10.11 -9.28
N ASP A 13 33.26 -8.96 -9.11
CA ASP A 13 32.71 -7.80 -8.39
C ASP A 13 31.56 -7.16 -9.16
N ALA A 14 31.66 -7.10 -10.49
CA ALA A 14 30.60 -6.61 -11.36
C ALA A 14 29.32 -7.49 -11.35
N ARG A 15 29.47 -8.83 -11.22
CA ARG A 15 28.34 -9.75 -11.09
C ARG A 15 27.68 -9.67 -9.71
N ARG A 16 28.46 -9.62 -8.63
CA ARG A 16 27.94 -9.41 -7.27
C ARG A 16 27.19 -8.08 -7.15
N GLY A 17 27.72 -7.01 -7.73
CA GLY A 17 27.06 -5.70 -7.74
C GLY A 17 25.71 -5.70 -8.48
N ARG A 18 25.57 -6.45 -9.59
CA ARG A 18 24.28 -6.59 -10.29
C ARG A 18 23.27 -7.40 -9.49
N LEU A 19 23.69 -8.52 -8.89
CA LEU A 19 22.81 -9.35 -8.06
C LEU A 19 22.27 -8.59 -6.86
N VAL A 20 23.14 -7.87 -6.14
CA VAL A 20 22.73 -7.06 -4.99
C VAL A 20 21.75 -5.96 -5.42
N LEU A 21 22.03 -5.26 -6.52
CA LEU A 21 21.12 -4.24 -7.07
C LEU A 21 19.76 -4.83 -7.47
N SER A 22 19.75 -6.02 -8.09
CA SER A 22 18.52 -6.73 -8.45
C SER A 22 17.70 -7.13 -7.24
N PHE A 23 18.33 -7.60 -6.15
CA PHE A 23 17.64 -7.90 -4.90
C PHE A 23 17.05 -6.64 -4.24
N PHE A 24 17.82 -5.54 -4.22
CA PHE A 24 17.33 -4.25 -3.72
C PHE A 24 16.19 -3.65 -4.53
N LEU A 25 15.99 -4.08 -5.78
CA LEU A 25 14.87 -3.68 -6.63
C LEU A 25 13.69 -4.64 -6.55
N ALA A 26 13.96 -5.94 -6.53
CA ALA A 26 12.94 -6.97 -6.55
C ALA A 26 12.13 -7.01 -5.25
N ILE A 27 12.77 -6.88 -4.09
CA ILE A 27 12.09 -6.93 -2.79
C ILE A 27 11.04 -5.80 -2.63
N PRO A 28 11.36 -4.51 -2.84
CA PRO A 28 10.36 -3.45 -2.74
C PRO A 28 9.33 -3.49 -3.85
N LEU A 29 9.70 -3.95 -5.06
CA LEU A 29 8.74 -4.14 -6.15
C LEU A 29 7.74 -5.25 -5.84
N LEU A 30 8.20 -6.36 -5.25
CA LEU A 30 7.33 -7.46 -4.86
C LEU A 30 6.40 -7.03 -3.72
N GLY A 31 6.95 -6.39 -2.68
CA GLY A 31 6.17 -5.81 -1.59
C GLY A 31 5.13 -4.80 -2.10
N LEU A 32 5.49 -4.01 -3.12
CA LEU A 32 4.57 -3.09 -3.77
C LEU A 32 3.42 -3.81 -4.48
N ILE A 33 3.73 -4.79 -5.32
CA ILE A 33 2.71 -5.54 -6.07
C ILE A 33 1.72 -6.16 -5.07
N THR A 34 2.23 -6.74 -3.98
CA THR A 34 1.35 -7.31 -2.95
C THR A 34 0.45 -6.27 -2.28
N THR A 35 0.98 -5.08 -1.95
CA THR A 35 0.17 -4.02 -1.32
C THR A 35 -0.87 -3.43 -2.28
N LEU A 36 -0.51 -3.21 -3.55
CA LEU A 36 -1.43 -2.72 -4.58
C LEU A 36 -2.53 -3.74 -4.88
N SER A 37 -2.17 -5.03 -4.98
CA SER A 37 -3.15 -6.08 -5.16
C SER A 37 -4.13 -6.13 -3.98
N ALA A 38 -3.65 -6.11 -2.74
CA ALA A 38 -4.51 -6.08 -1.56
C ALA A 38 -5.44 -4.85 -1.57
N ALA A 39 -4.90 -3.65 -1.83
CA ALA A 39 -5.69 -2.43 -1.90
C ALA A 39 -6.77 -2.49 -2.99
N LEU A 40 -6.49 -3.08 -4.16
CA LEU A 40 -7.48 -3.26 -5.23
C LEU A 40 -8.60 -4.23 -4.84
N PHE A 41 -8.28 -5.31 -4.13
CA PHE A 41 -9.29 -6.25 -3.62
C PHE A 41 -10.22 -5.62 -2.59
N ASP A 42 -9.73 -4.71 -1.76
CA ASP A 42 -10.58 -3.94 -0.83
C ASP A 42 -11.35 -2.79 -1.52
N LEU A 43 -10.78 -2.20 -2.59
CA LEU A 43 -11.40 -1.07 -3.30
C LEU A 43 -12.70 -1.45 -4.02
N VAL A 44 -12.79 -2.64 -4.60
CA VAL A 44 -13.97 -3.08 -5.37
C VAL A 44 -15.24 -3.11 -4.51
N PRO A 45 -15.27 -3.84 -3.38
CA PRO A 45 -16.43 -3.84 -2.48
C PRO A 45 -16.66 -2.46 -1.84
N ALA A 46 -15.61 -1.70 -1.50
CA ALA A 46 -15.78 -0.33 -1.01
C ALA A 46 -16.46 0.60 -2.04
N ASN A 47 -16.15 0.46 -3.33
CA ASN A 47 -16.83 1.22 -4.39
C ASN A 47 -18.30 0.81 -4.54
N ALA A 48 -18.59 -0.48 -4.38
CA ALA A 48 -19.95 -1.01 -4.44
C ALA A 48 -20.79 -0.40 -3.31
N VAL A 49 -20.26 -0.40 -2.08
CA VAL A 49 -20.87 0.25 -0.90
C VAL A 49 -21.11 1.73 -1.16
N ARG A 50 -20.14 2.47 -1.72
CA ARG A 50 -20.31 3.89 -2.07
C ARG A 50 -21.45 4.12 -3.07
N LYS A 51 -21.67 3.20 -4.00
CA LYS A 51 -22.79 3.24 -4.95
C LYS A 51 -24.10 2.72 -4.35
N GLY A 52 -24.11 2.33 -3.07
CA GLY A 52 -25.26 1.73 -2.40
C GLY A 52 -25.57 0.31 -2.88
N GLN A 53 -24.62 -0.37 -3.50
CA GLN A 53 -24.76 -1.75 -3.98
C GLN A 53 -24.43 -2.73 -2.84
N GLY A 54 -25.31 -3.70 -2.61
CA GLY A 54 -25.17 -4.72 -1.56
C GLY A 54 -26.47 -4.93 -0.78
N ALA A 55 -26.40 -5.78 0.25
CA ALA A 55 -27.52 -5.98 1.16
C ALA A 55 -27.49 -4.91 2.25
N HIS A 56 -28.50 -4.05 2.28
CA HIS A 56 -28.61 -2.99 3.29
C HIS A 56 -29.12 -3.56 4.59
N GLY A 57 -28.55 -3.12 5.70
CA GLY A 57 -28.91 -3.62 7.02
C GLY A 57 -28.49 -2.71 8.15
N ILE A 58 -28.69 -3.23 9.35
CA ILE A 58 -28.28 -2.59 10.59
C ILE A 58 -27.19 -3.46 11.20
N TYR A 59 -26.06 -2.84 11.50
CA TYR A 59 -25.02 -3.42 12.31
C TYR A 59 -25.16 -2.93 13.75
N ARG A 60 -25.31 -3.85 14.70
CA ARG A 60 -25.36 -3.58 16.13
C ARG A 60 -24.02 -3.91 16.75
N VAL A 61 -23.36 -2.93 17.34
CA VAL A 61 -22.10 -3.14 18.05
C VAL A 61 -22.36 -3.96 19.31
N THR A 62 -21.75 -5.13 19.44
CA THR A 62 -21.87 -5.99 20.63
C THR A 62 -20.63 -5.96 21.49
N ASP A 63 -19.47 -5.70 20.88
CA ASP A 63 -18.19 -5.63 21.59
C ASP A 63 -17.30 -4.55 20.99
N LYS A 64 -16.54 -3.90 21.86
CA LYS A 64 -15.55 -2.88 21.51
C LYS A 64 -14.34 -3.05 22.42
N SER A 65 -13.22 -3.42 21.82
CA SER A 65 -11.94 -3.56 22.50
C SER A 65 -10.94 -2.56 21.95
N CYS A 66 -10.52 -1.60 22.76
CA CYS A 66 -9.51 -0.62 22.39
C CYS A 66 -8.18 -0.95 23.03
N GLY A 67 -7.16 -1.17 22.21
CA GLY A 67 -5.78 -1.37 22.63
C GLY A 67 -4.88 -0.19 22.23
N THR A 68 -3.57 -0.37 22.40
CA THR A 68 -2.56 0.65 22.09
C THR A 68 -2.51 1.02 20.60
N HIS A 69 -2.99 0.13 19.72
CA HIS A 69 -2.90 0.28 18.26
C HIS A 69 -4.23 0.56 17.56
N GLY A 70 -5.31 0.77 18.31
CA GLY A 70 -6.63 1.05 17.74
C GLY A 70 -7.76 0.31 18.47
N CYS A 71 -8.98 0.49 17.97
CA CYS A 71 -10.17 -0.20 18.47
C CYS A 71 -10.62 -1.28 17.49
N VAL A 72 -10.84 -2.48 18.00
CA VAL A 72 -11.52 -3.57 17.29
C VAL A 72 -12.98 -3.55 17.73
N ILE A 73 -13.88 -3.60 16.74
CA ILE A 73 -15.32 -3.58 16.96
C ILE A 73 -15.89 -4.86 16.38
N ALA A 74 -16.69 -5.57 17.18
CA ALA A 74 -17.47 -6.71 16.74
C ALA A 74 -18.95 -6.45 16.99
N GLY A 75 -19.78 -7.08 16.18
CA GLY A 75 -21.21 -6.82 16.18
C GLY A 75 -22.01 -7.82 15.36
N ASP A 76 -23.31 -7.63 15.43
CA ASP A 76 -24.31 -8.40 14.70
C ASP A 76 -24.80 -7.58 13.51
N PHE A 77 -24.84 -8.17 12.32
CA PHE A 77 -25.42 -7.55 11.14
C PHE A 77 -26.75 -8.22 10.78
N THR A 78 -27.80 -7.41 10.68
CA THR A 78 -29.14 -7.85 10.29
C THR A 78 -29.54 -7.15 8.99
N ILE A 79 -29.93 -7.92 7.97
CA ILE A 79 -30.43 -7.37 6.71
C ILE A 79 -31.78 -6.68 6.95
N THR A 80 -32.03 -5.60 6.22
CA THR A 80 -33.29 -4.86 6.28
C THR A 80 -34.47 -5.78 5.91
N GLY A 81 -35.45 -5.88 6.80
CA GLY A 81 -36.62 -6.74 6.63
C GLY A 81 -36.47 -8.13 7.25
N GLU A 82 -35.29 -8.48 7.75
CA GLU A 82 -35.07 -9.70 8.55
C GLU A 82 -35.15 -9.40 10.05
N SER A 83 -35.58 -10.39 10.84
CA SER A 83 -35.67 -10.31 12.30
C SER A 83 -34.46 -10.90 13.01
N THR A 84 -33.64 -11.68 12.31
CA THR A 84 -32.46 -12.37 12.84
C THR A 84 -31.19 -11.84 12.19
N PRO A 85 -30.07 -11.72 12.93
CA PRO A 85 -28.79 -11.37 12.32
C PRO A 85 -28.38 -12.40 11.27
N LEU A 86 -27.97 -11.91 10.10
CA LEU A 86 -27.32 -12.74 9.09
C LEU A 86 -25.91 -13.12 9.57
N TRP A 87 -25.21 -12.17 10.19
CA TRP A 87 -23.87 -12.36 10.72
C TRP A 87 -23.81 -11.95 12.18
N SER A 88 -23.08 -12.71 13.00
CA SER A 88 -22.89 -12.41 14.43
C SER A 88 -21.42 -12.43 14.81
N GLY A 89 -21.03 -11.51 15.68
CA GLY A 89 -19.64 -11.35 16.14
C GLY A 89 -18.66 -10.99 15.02
N VAL A 90 -19.13 -10.42 13.91
CA VAL A 90 -18.29 -10.02 12.79
C VAL A 90 -17.75 -8.61 13.00
N SER A 91 -16.57 -8.33 12.46
CA SER A 91 -16.02 -6.98 12.47
C SER A 91 -16.62 -6.14 11.35
N ILE A 92 -16.88 -4.87 11.63
CA ILE A 92 -17.22 -3.90 10.59
C ILE A 92 -15.96 -3.27 10.01
N LYS A 93 -15.91 -3.12 8.69
CA LYS A 93 -14.90 -2.29 8.01
C LYS A 93 -15.26 -0.82 8.20
N ASP A 94 -14.68 -0.23 9.24
CA ASP A 94 -14.78 1.18 9.62
C ASP A 94 -13.52 1.60 10.39
N ASP A 95 -13.30 2.90 10.59
CA ASP A 95 -12.22 3.40 11.44
C ASP A 95 -12.45 3.15 12.94
N GLY A 96 -13.65 2.66 13.29
CA GLY A 96 -14.08 2.31 14.63
C GLY A 96 -14.12 3.48 15.62
N SER A 97 -13.92 4.70 15.13
CA SER A 97 -13.87 5.89 15.94
C SER A 97 -15.28 6.35 16.30
N GLY A 98 -15.50 6.64 17.58
CA GLY A 98 -16.78 7.17 18.07
C GLY A 98 -17.94 6.16 18.15
N LEU A 99 -17.73 4.87 17.82
CA LEU A 99 -18.76 3.85 17.99
C LEU A 99 -18.82 3.37 19.45
N SER A 100 -20.03 3.11 19.96
CA SER A 100 -20.26 2.59 21.32
C SER A 100 -20.92 1.21 21.28
N VAL A 101 -20.76 0.43 22.35
CA VAL A 101 -21.49 -0.84 22.50
C VAL A 101 -23.00 -0.57 22.52
N ASP A 102 -23.77 -1.50 21.96
CA ASP A 102 -25.21 -1.42 21.71
C ASP A 102 -25.66 -0.32 20.73
N GLN A 103 -24.72 0.33 20.05
CA GLN A 103 -25.04 1.27 18.99
C GLN A 103 -25.46 0.53 17.72
N ASN A 104 -26.57 0.97 17.13
CA ASN A 104 -27.00 0.58 15.81
C ASN A 104 -26.46 1.55 14.76
N ILE A 105 -25.86 1.03 13.71
CA ILE A 105 -25.39 1.81 12.56
C ILE A 105 -25.90 1.19 11.26
N ALA A 106 -26.19 2.05 10.29
CA ALA A 106 -26.48 1.60 8.95
C ALA A 106 -25.20 0.99 8.33
N ALA A 107 -25.36 -0.17 7.72
CA ALA A 107 -24.28 -0.92 7.12
C ALA A 107 -24.75 -1.63 5.85
N ILE A 108 -23.79 -1.95 4.99
CA ILE A 108 -24.02 -2.70 3.75
C ILE A 108 -23.11 -3.92 3.78
N GLU A 109 -23.69 -5.07 3.54
CA GLU A 109 -22.95 -6.30 3.26
C GLU A 109 -22.65 -6.39 1.76
N VAL A 110 -21.37 -6.62 1.46
CA VAL A 110 -20.87 -6.89 0.11
C VAL A 110 -19.81 -7.98 0.21
N ASP A 111 -20.02 -9.08 -0.52
CA ASP A 111 -19.07 -10.18 -0.68
C ASP A 111 -18.60 -10.79 0.66
N GLY A 112 -19.55 -11.00 1.58
CA GLY A 112 -19.30 -11.58 2.91
C GLY A 112 -18.64 -10.63 3.91
N SER A 113 -18.48 -9.35 3.57
CA SER A 113 -17.92 -8.32 4.44
C SER A 113 -18.95 -7.23 4.74
N VAL A 114 -18.96 -6.75 5.98
CA VAL A 114 -19.88 -5.70 6.44
C VAL A 114 -19.14 -4.36 6.48
N TYR A 115 -19.71 -3.37 5.80
CA TYR A 115 -19.15 -2.02 5.68
C TYR A 115 -20.11 -1.01 6.28
N ARG A 116 -19.60 0.00 6.99
CA ARG A 116 -20.42 1.13 7.42
C ARG A 116 -20.88 1.93 6.19
N THR A 117 -22.16 2.30 6.13
CA THR A 117 -22.64 3.21 5.08
C THR A 117 -21.93 4.55 5.15
N GLY A 118 -21.47 5.06 4.01
CA GLY A 118 -20.81 6.36 3.86
C GLY A 118 -19.47 6.25 3.12
N ASP A 119 -18.78 7.38 3.00
CA ASP A 119 -17.54 7.48 2.23
C ASP A 119 -16.28 7.08 3.03
N ALA A 120 -16.41 6.76 4.32
CA ALA A 120 -15.25 6.54 5.21
C ALA A 120 -14.40 5.33 4.79
N ALA A 121 -15.03 4.18 4.51
CA ALA A 121 -14.33 2.99 4.04
C ALA A 121 -13.67 3.22 2.67
N TRP A 122 -14.34 3.94 1.76
CA TRP A 122 -13.78 4.33 0.46
C TRP A 122 -12.58 5.27 0.59
N ASN A 123 -12.66 6.24 1.50
CA ASN A 123 -11.61 7.25 1.68
C ASN A 123 -10.33 6.64 2.23
N HIS A 124 -10.42 5.73 3.21
CA HIS A 124 -9.25 5.06 3.77
C HIS A 124 -8.43 4.35 2.67
N ASP A 125 -9.07 3.53 1.84
CA ASP A 125 -8.38 2.78 0.80
C ASP A 125 -7.87 3.68 -0.34
N LEU A 126 -8.60 4.75 -0.64
CA LEU A 126 -8.15 5.80 -1.56
C LEU A 126 -6.88 6.51 -1.05
N TRP A 127 -6.79 6.81 0.26
CA TRP A 127 -5.62 7.41 0.90
C TRP A 127 -4.41 6.48 0.83
N VAL A 128 -4.59 5.17 1.07
CA VAL A 128 -3.52 4.19 0.93
C VAL A 128 -2.95 4.22 -0.48
N LEU A 129 -3.81 4.20 -1.52
CA LEU A 129 -3.38 4.23 -2.92
C LEU A 129 -2.72 5.55 -3.34
N THR A 130 -3.24 6.68 -2.86
CA THR A 130 -2.73 8.02 -3.21
C THR A 130 -1.45 8.39 -2.48
N LEU A 131 -1.21 7.88 -1.27
CA LEU A 131 0.03 8.15 -0.53
C LEU A 131 1.17 7.18 -0.89
N THR A 132 0.85 5.92 -1.18
CA THR A 132 1.88 4.95 -1.60
C THR A 132 2.46 5.28 -2.98
N SER A 133 1.63 5.70 -3.94
CA SER A 133 2.05 6.02 -5.32
C SER A 133 3.19 7.07 -5.44
N PRO A 134 3.11 8.28 -4.83
CA PRO A 134 4.16 9.28 -4.94
C PRO A 134 5.41 8.92 -4.13
N ALA A 135 5.27 8.23 -2.99
CA ALA A 135 6.42 7.72 -2.23
C ALA A 135 7.26 6.74 -3.07
N LEU A 136 6.60 5.93 -3.91
CA LEU A 136 7.25 5.00 -4.83
C LEU A 136 7.88 5.69 -6.04
N ALA A 137 7.22 6.70 -6.60
CA ALA A 137 7.81 7.51 -7.66
C ALA A 137 9.10 8.17 -7.16
N LEU A 138 9.09 8.69 -5.92
CA LEU A 138 10.25 9.28 -5.27
C LEU A 138 11.35 8.24 -4.98
N TRP A 139 10.99 7.06 -4.50
CA TRP A 139 11.94 5.98 -4.23
C TRP A 139 12.60 5.45 -5.50
N GLY A 140 11.82 5.15 -6.54
CA GLY A 140 12.31 4.73 -7.85
C GLY A 140 13.21 5.79 -8.49
N TRP A 141 12.84 7.07 -8.37
CA TRP A 141 13.69 8.18 -8.77
C TRP A 141 15.03 8.21 -8.04
N LEU A 142 15.02 8.09 -6.71
CA LEU A 142 16.22 8.20 -5.88
C LEU A 142 17.17 7.00 -6.03
N VAL A 143 16.64 5.78 -6.10
CA VAL A 143 17.42 4.54 -6.07
C VAL A 143 17.84 4.08 -7.47
N VAL A 144 16.98 4.25 -8.47
CA VAL A 144 17.26 3.78 -9.84
C VAL A 144 17.77 4.91 -10.71
N TRP A 145 17.02 6.02 -10.76
CA TRP A 145 17.23 7.06 -11.76
C TRP A 145 18.38 8.00 -11.41
N ARG A 146 18.44 8.51 -10.18
CA ARG A 146 19.49 9.42 -9.71
C ARG A 146 20.91 8.86 -9.88
N PRO A 147 21.23 7.62 -9.44
CA PRO A 147 22.54 7.06 -9.66
C PRO A 147 22.81 6.68 -11.13
N ALA A 148 21.80 6.30 -11.90
CA ALA A 148 21.96 6.05 -13.34
C ALA A 148 22.29 7.33 -14.12
N VAL A 149 21.61 8.44 -13.82
CA VAL A 149 21.86 9.75 -14.42
C VAL A 149 23.23 10.30 -13.99
N ARG A 150 23.61 10.17 -12.71
CA ARG A 150 24.96 10.57 -12.23
C ARG A 150 26.08 9.79 -12.94
N ARG A 151 25.90 8.49 -13.16
CA ARG A 151 26.89 7.66 -13.89
C ARG A 151 26.99 8.04 -15.37
N ARG A 152 25.88 8.39 -16.02
CA ARG A 152 25.87 8.89 -17.42
C ARG A 152 26.51 10.27 -17.55
N GLY A 153 26.27 11.18 -16.60
CA GLY A 153 26.91 12.49 -16.56
C GLY A 153 28.44 12.41 -16.34
N ALA A 154 28.93 11.43 -15.59
CA ALA A 154 30.36 11.18 -15.45
C ALA A 154 31.00 10.65 -16.74
N LEU A 155 30.31 9.79 -17.48
CA LEU A 155 30.74 9.27 -18.79
C LEU A 155 30.80 10.36 -19.87
N TRP A 156 29.85 11.29 -19.88
CA TRP A 156 29.85 12.42 -20.81
C TRP A 156 31.01 13.41 -20.59
N LYS A 157 31.44 13.62 -19.34
CA LYS A 157 32.61 14.47 -19.06
C LYS A 157 33.93 13.91 -19.60
N HIS A 158 34.03 12.59 -19.78
CA HIS A 158 35.22 11.95 -20.39
C HIS A 158 35.21 11.96 -21.92
N LEU A 159 34.04 12.09 -22.55
CA LEU A 159 33.91 12.15 -24.01
C LEU A 159 34.21 13.55 -24.60
N TRP A 160 34.14 14.60 -23.77
CA TRP A 160 34.42 15.99 -24.15
C TRP A 160 35.75 16.51 -23.61
N ALA A 161 36.64 15.62 -23.12
CA ALA A 161 38.00 16.03 -22.81
C ALA A 161 38.70 16.36 -24.14
N PRO A 162 39.21 17.59 -24.34
CA PRO A 162 39.90 17.95 -25.57
C PRO A 162 41.09 17.00 -25.76
N LEU A 163 41.15 16.34 -26.91
CA LEU A 163 42.30 15.52 -27.30
C LEU A 163 43.55 16.41 -27.25
N PRO A 164 44.64 15.98 -26.62
CA PRO A 164 45.90 16.72 -26.69
C PRO A 164 46.33 16.76 -28.16
N LEU A 165 46.30 17.96 -28.74
CA LEU A 165 46.88 18.24 -30.04
C LEU A 165 48.40 18.04 -29.91
N ASN A 166 48.90 16.97 -30.53
CA ASN A 166 50.32 16.79 -30.83
C ASN A 166 50.56 17.26 -32.27
#